data_AF-A0A1I7UXJ5-F1
#
_entry.id   AF-A0A1I7UXJ5-F1
#
_cell.length_a   1.000
_cell.length_b   1.000
_cell.length_c   1.000
_cell.angle_alpha   90.00
_cell.angle_beta   90.00
_cell.angle_gamma   90.00
#
_symmetry.space_group_name_H-M   'P 1'
#
loop_
_entity.id
_entity.type
_entity.pdbx_description
1 polymer ?
#
loop_
_entity_poly.entity_id
_entity_poly.type
_entity_poly.pdbx_seq_one_letter_code
_entity_poly.pdbx_strand_id
1 'polypeptide(L)'
;MDIWRRARELTVEGFVISGIPPNFFGFETMQICFDVLTAAHVFGFATAWINSRGFKLLQLTYRTFNESHRLPEQLGPNFFEGPVTENEIRSWFIPIPGTENTLFVSLNPGNSIVMRKMLTRNVQVQILFNQEHF
;
A
#
# COMPACT_ATOMS: atom_id res chain seq x y z
N MET A 1 -12.63 -5.22 -28.39
CA MET A 1 -12.38 -4.29 -27.26
C MET A 1 -12.32 -5.10 -25.96
N ASP A 2 -11.49 -6.17 -25.91
CA ASP A 2 -11.55 -7.21 -24.85
C ASP A 2 -10.21 -7.46 -24.12
N ILE A 3 -9.15 -6.76 -24.53
CA ILE A 3 -7.80 -6.99 -24.01
C ILE A 3 -7.70 -6.55 -22.54
N TRP A 4 -8.36 -5.43 -22.19
CA TRP A 4 -8.47 -4.90 -20.83
C TRP A 4 -9.20 -5.85 -19.85
N ARG A 5 -10.09 -6.71 -20.35
CA ARG A 5 -10.86 -7.64 -19.52
C ARG A 5 -10.04 -8.85 -19.04
N ARG A 6 -8.90 -9.10 -19.68
CA ARG A 6 -7.98 -10.22 -19.37
C ARG A 6 -6.66 -9.75 -18.78
N ALA A 7 -6.40 -8.45 -18.82
CA ALA A 7 -5.19 -7.88 -18.25
C ALA A 7 -5.21 -8.04 -16.73
N ARG A 8 -4.17 -8.67 -16.18
CA ARG A 8 -4.02 -8.93 -14.74
C ARG A 8 -3.03 -7.98 -14.09
N GLU A 9 -2.24 -7.29 -14.88
CA GLU A 9 -1.20 -6.38 -14.42
C GLU A 9 -1.40 -5.04 -15.11
N LEU A 10 -1.23 -3.98 -14.34
CA LEU A 10 -1.23 -2.63 -14.86
C LEU A 10 -0.03 -1.87 -14.30
N THR A 11 0.84 -1.44 -15.20
CA THR A 11 1.95 -0.55 -14.86
C THR A 11 1.71 0.79 -15.54
N VAL A 12 1.59 1.84 -14.74
CA VAL A 12 1.53 3.21 -15.20
C VAL A 12 2.81 3.91 -14.78
N GLU A 13 3.75 3.97 -15.72
CA GLU A 13 5.06 4.59 -15.55
C GLU A 13 5.22 5.81 -16.46
N GLY A 14 5.96 6.82 -15.99
CA GLY A 14 6.20 8.05 -16.75
C GLY A 14 4.99 9.00 -16.84
N PHE A 15 3.85 8.64 -16.23
CA PHE A 15 2.67 9.49 -16.13
C PHE A 15 2.41 9.90 -14.69
N VAL A 16 1.96 11.15 -14.54
CA VAL A 16 1.61 11.76 -13.26
C VAL A 16 0.11 11.65 -13.09
N ILE A 17 -0.35 10.85 -12.13
CA ILE A 17 -1.78 10.76 -11.84
C ILE A 17 -2.13 11.74 -10.72
N SER A 18 -3.14 12.59 -10.94
CA SER A 18 -3.65 13.57 -9.97
C SER A 18 -4.78 13.03 -9.09
N GLY A 19 -4.99 11.71 -9.02
CA GLY A 19 -6.04 11.08 -8.25
C GLY A 19 -6.06 9.56 -8.36
N ILE A 20 -7.09 8.92 -7.80
CA ILE A 20 -7.31 7.46 -7.92
C ILE A 20 -8.05 7.19 -9.22
N PRO A 21 -7.47 6.46 -10.19
CA PRO A 21 -8.15 6.19 -11.44
C PRO A 21 -9.40 5.30 -11.27
N PRO A 22 -10.52 5.62 -11.93
CA PRO A 22 -11.74 4.81 -11.83
C PRO A 22 -11.58 3.47 -12.54
N ASN A 23 -12.11 2.39 -11.95
CA ASN A 23 -12.14 1.02 -12.49
C ASN A 23 -10.81 0.26 -12.51
N PHE A 24 -9.82 0.67 -11.72
CA PHE A 24 -8.53 -0.05 -11.65
C PHE A 24 -8.63 -1.28 -10.74
N PHE A 25 -9.83 -1.55 -10.21
CA PHE A 25 -10.18 -2.64 -9.29
C PHE A 25 -10.17 -4.07 -9.89
N GLY A 26 -9.85 -4.20 -11.18
CA GLY A 26 -9.83 -5.48 -11.90
C GLY A 26 -8.47 -6.16 -12.02
N PHE A 27 -7.37 -5.47 -11.68
CA PHE A 27 -6.02 -6.01 -11.83
C PHE A 27 -5.61 -6.83 -10.60
N GLU A 28 -4.70 -7.79 -10.75
CA GLU A 28 -4.09 -8.52 -9.63
C GLU A 28 -2.90 -7.74 -9.06
N THR A 29 -2.12 -7.11 -9.94
CA THR A 29 -0.95 -6.30 -9.60
C THR A 29 -1.06 -4.92 -10.25
N MET A 30 -0.71 -3.89 -9.50
CA MET A 30 -0.74 -2.52 -10.00
C MET A 30 0.46 -1.70 -9.53
N GLN A 31 1.05 -0.95 -10.45
CA GLN A 31 2.13 0.00 -10.17
C GLN A 31 1.74 1.38 -10.69
N ILE A 32 1.79 2.39 -9.82
CA ILE A 32 1.40 3.77 -10.14
C ILE A 32 2.48 4.73 -9.66
N CYS A 33 2.84 5.70 -10.49
CA CYS A 33 3.72 6.82 -10.13
C CYS A 33 2.91 8.11 -9.88
N PHE A 34 3.16 8.77 -8.75
CA PHE A 34 2.59 10.08 -8.38
C PHE A 34 3.67 11.16 -8.41
N ASP A 35 3.36 12.37 -8.89
CA ASP A 35 4.25 13.51 -8.59
C ASP A 35 4.09 13.92 -7.13
N VAL A 36 2.84 14.11 -6.70
CA VAL A 36 2.50 14.45 -5.32
C VAL A 36 1.54 13.41 -4.77
N LEU A 37 2.03 12.60 -3.84
CA LEU A 37 1.22 11.70 -3.05
C LEU A 37 0.77 12.40 -1.75
N THR A 38 -0.42 12.07 -1.26
CA THR A 38 -0.96 12.58 0.01
C THR A 38 -1.41 11.42 0.88
N ALA A 39 -1.54 11.64 2.20
CA ALA A 39 -2.04 10.61 3.10
C ALA A 39 -3.47 10.15 2.71
N ALA A 40 -4.29 11.07 2.20
CA ALA A 40 -5.63 10.77 1.70
C ALA A 40 -5.63 9.82 0.50
N HIS A 41 -4.67 9.96 -0.43
CA HIS A 41 -4.53 9.02 -1.55
C HIS A 41 -4.22 7.61 -1.03
N VAL A 42 -3.25 7.48 -0.11
CA VAL A 42 -2.86 6.20 0.49
C VAL A 42 -4.05 5.56 1.20
N PHE A 43 -4.78 6.33 2.01
CA PHE A 43 -5.98 5.86 2.68
C PHE A 43 -7.06 5.41 1.68
N GLY A 44 -7.33 6.20 0.64
CA GLY A 44 -8.29 5.86 -0.40
C GLY A 44 -7.93 4.55 -1.11
N PHE A 45 -6.65 4.35 -1.46
CA PHE A 45 -6.18 3.07 -2.00
C PHE A 45 -6.34 1.95 -0.99
N ALA A 46 -5.98 2.13 0.27
CA ALA A 46 -6.12 1.10 1.30
C ALA A 46 -7.59 0.68 1.49
N THR A 47 -8.51 1.63 1.63
CA THR A 47 -9.96 1.36 1.73
C THR A 47 -10.48 0.61 0.51
N ALA A 48 -10.09 1.05 -0.69
CA ALA A 48 -10.50 0.36 -1.91
C ALA A 48 -9.88 -1.04 -2.01
N TRP A 49 -8.63 -1.21 -1.58
CA TRP A 49 -7.94 -2.49 -1.55
C TRP A 49 -8.65 -3.47 -0.65
N ILE A 50 -9.01 -3.08 0.57
CA ILE A 50 -9.76 -3.90 1.54
C ILE A 50 -11.00 -4.51 0.88
N ASN A 51 -11.76 -3.72 0.12
CA ASN A 51 -13.03 -4.13 -0.50
C ASN A 51 -12.88 -4.97 -1.79
N SER A 52 -11.68 -5.10 -2.33
CA SER A 52 -11.44 -5.76 -3.61
C SER A 52 -11.20 -7.28 -3.47
N ARG A 53 -11.64 -8.12 -4.43
CA ARG A 53 -11.56 -9.60 -4.30
C ARG A 53 -10.33 -10.25 -4.94
N GLY A 54 -9.66 -9.61 -5.90
CA GLY A 54 -8.64 -10.25 -6.75
C GLY A 54 -7.19 -9.77 -6.56
N PHE A 55 -6.95 -8.82 -5.66
CA PHE A 55 -5.69 -8.10 -5.64
C PHE A 55 -4.60 -8.75 -4.79
N LYS A 56 -3.39 -8.82 -5.37
CA LYS A 56 -2.19 -9.36 -4.76
C LYS A 56 -1.22 -8.25 -4.33
N LEU A 57 -1.01 -7.23 -5.17
CA LEU A 57 0.02 -6.22 -4.95
C LEU A 57 -0.35 -4.84 -5.53
N LEU A 58 -0.23 -3.80 -4.71
CA LEU A 58 -0.17 -2.40 -5.14
C LEU A 58 1.21 -1.85 -4.83
N GLN A 59 1.79 -1.15 -5.79
CA GLN A 59 2.96 -0.32 -5.57
C GLN A 59 2.67 1.11 -6.01
N LEU A 60 2.80 2.05 -5.08
CA LEU A 60 2.73 3.47 -5.34
C LEU A 60 4.15 4.01 -5.25
N THR A 61 4.67 4.60 -6.32
CA THR A 61 5.89 5.40 -6.27
C THR A 61 5.54 6.88 -6.30
N TYR A 62 6.40 7.73 -5.75
CA TYR A 62 6.15 9.17 -5.75
C TYR A 62 7.42 10.01 -5.88
N ARG A 63 7.29 11.25 -6.36
CA ARG A 63 8.38 12.24 -6.28
C ARG A 63 8.36 13.00 -4.95
N THR A 64 7.17 13.39 -4.52
CA THR A 64 6.95 14.13 -3.27
C THR A 64 5.79 13.49 -2.51
N PHE A 65 5.96 13.28 -1.21
CA PHE A 65 4.89 12.83 -0.33
C PHE A 65 4.53 13.94 0.65
N ASN A 66 3.43 14.61 0.35
CA ASN A 66 2.89 15.63 1.22
C ASN A 66 2.12 14.97 2.37
N GLU A 67 2.26 15.53 3.58
CA GLU A 67 1.49 15.10 4.76
C GLU A 67 1.72 13.63 5.17
N SER A 68 2.89 13.04 4.88
CA SER A 68 3.20 11.66 5.27
C SER A 68 3.11 11.42 6.79
N HIS A 69 3.34 12.46 7.59
CA HIS A 69 3.17 12.46 9.05
C HIS A 69 1.73 12.21 9.51
N ARG A 70 0.73 12.40 8.64
CA ARG A 70 -0.69 12.14 8.93
C ARG A 70 -1.13 10.69 8.69
N LEU A 71 -0.27 9.85 8.11
CA LEU A 71 -0.61 8.44 7.90
C LEU A 71 -1.07 7.71 9.17
N PRO A 72 -0.46 7.94 10.36
CA PRO A 72 -0.93 7.30 11.59
C PRO A 72 -2.35 7.70 12.01
N GLU A 73 -2.79 8.92 11.66
CA GLU A 73 -4.16 9.38 11.94
C GLU A 73 -5.20 8.62 11.10
N GLN A 74 -4.82 8.19 9.89
CA GLN A 74 -5.71 7.54 8.92
C GLN A 74 -5.64 6.02 8.96
N LEU A 75 -4.44 5.45 9.15
CA LEU A 75 -4.18 4.01 9.14
C LEU A 75 -4.05 3.40 10.53
N GLY A 76 -4.03 4.23 11.58
CA GLY A 76 -3.71 3.82 12.95
C GLY A 76 -2.20 3.80 13.23
N PRO A 77 -1.80 3.37 14.44
CA PRO A 77 -0.39 3.29 14.80
C PRO A 77 0.35 2.33 13.86
N ASN A 78 1.55 2.72 13.46
CA ASN A 78 2.43 1.84 12.69
C ASN A 78 3.12 0.85 13.64
N PHE A 79 3.68 -0.23 13.09
CA PHE A 79 4.29 -1.31 13.86
C PHE A 79 5.64 -0.93 14.51
N PHE A 80 6.24 0.19 14.13
CA PHE A 80 7.56 0.59 14.61
C PHE A 80 7.45 1.60 15.76
N GLU A 81 7.98 1.25 16.93
CA GLU A 81 7.98 2.12 18.12
C GLU A 81 9.26 2.99 18.26
N GLY A 82 10.05 3.13 17.18
CA GLY A 82 11.33 3.86 17.18
C GLY A 82 11.25 5.33 16.74
N PRO A 83 12.31 6.12 16.98
CA PRO A 83 12.40 7.51 16.53
C PRO A 83 12.37 7.57 15.01
N VAL A 84 11.46 8.39 14.48
CA VAL A 84 11.21 8.50 13.05
C VAL A 84 12.45 8.98 12.28
N THR A 85 13.06 8.11 11.47
CA THR A 85 14.11 8.51 10.51
C THR A 85 13.61 8.48 9.06
N GLU A 86 14.28 9.22 8.16
CA GLU A 86 13.90 9.30 6.74
C GLU A 86 14.11 7.99 5.96
N ASN A 87 14.91 7.07 6.51
CA ASN A 87 15.28 5.79 5.88
C ASN A 87 14.61 4.57 6.53
N GLU A 88 13.65 4.78 7.42
CA GLU A 88 12.95 3.68 8.09
C GLU A 88 11.76 3.17 7.27
N ILE A 89 11.64 1.84 7.23
CA ILE A 89 10.44 1.18 6.73
C ILE A 89 9.34 1.33 7.78
N ARG A 90 8.26 2.03 7.44
CA ARG A 90 7.06 2.09 8.30
C ARG A 90 6.01 1.17 7.77
N SER A 91 5.50 0.29 8.63
CA SER A 91 4.53 -0.72 8.24
C SER A 91 3.26 -0.64 9.07
N TRP A 92 2.13 -0.88 8.43
CA TRP A 92 0.82 -1.02 9.05
C TRP A 92 0.22 -2.37 8.68
N PHE A 93 -0.50 -2.95 9.64
CA PHE A 93 -1.22 -4.20 9.48
C PHE A 93 -2.69 -3.94 9.82
N ILE A 94 -3.52 -3.83 8.78
CA ILE A 94 -4.92 -3.44 8.90
C ILE A 94 -5.79 -4.68 8.71
N PRO A 95 -6.47 -5.19 9.74
CA PRO A 95 -7.35 -6.35 9.61
C PRO A 95 -8.48 -6.10 8.59
N ILE A 96 -8.77 -7.08 7.73
CA ILE A 96 -9.87 -7.00 6.78
C ILE A 96 -11.13 -7.64 7.41
N PRO A 97 -12.18 -6.87 7.73
CA PRO A 97 -13.35 -7.39 8.44
C PRO A 97 -14.00 -8.57 7.71
N GLY A 98 -14.37 -9.60 8.48
CA GLY A 98 -15.05 -10.79 7.94
C GLY A 98 -14.13 -11.74 7.16
N THR A 99 -12.80 -11.57 7.23
CA THR A 99 -11.84 -12.45 6.56
C THR A 99 -10.65 -12.80 7.46
N GLU A 100 -9.90 -13.84 7.10
CA GLU A 100 -8.61 -14.18 7.72
C GLU A 100 -7.43 -13.42 7.10
N ASN A 101 -7.70 -12.30 6.43
CA ASN A 101 -6.68 -11.50 5.76
C ASN A 101 -6.42 -10.19 6.51
N THR A 102 -5.20 -9.71 6.33
CA THR A 102 -4.72 -8.41 6.75
C THR A 102 -4.19 -7.68 5.52
N LEU A 103 -4.50 -6.39 5.41
CA LEU A 103 -3.83 -5.50 4.50
C LEU A 103 -2.52 -5.04 5.14
N PHE A 104 -1.41 -5.45 4.55
CA PHE A 104 -0.10 -4.89 4.87
C PHE A 104 0.13 -3.65 4.01
N VAL A 105 0.48 -2.53 4.64
CA VAL A 105 0.89 -1.29 3.99
C VAL A 105 2.31 -0.98 4.47
N SER A 106 3.24 -0.76 3.55
CA SER A 106 4.64 -0.45 3.88
C SER A 106 5.06 0.81 3.15
N LEU A 107 5.50 1.81 3.90
CA LEU A 107 6.24 2.96 3.40
C LEU A 107 7.72 2.57 3.42
N ASN A 108 8.30 2.42 2.23
CA ASN A 108 9.68 1.99 2.06
C ASN A 108 10.60 3.18 1.73
N PRO A 109 11.89 3.08 2.06
CA PRO A 109 12.92 3.95 1.49
C PRO A 109 12.86 3.98 -0.04
N GLY A 110 13.24 5.10 -0.64
CA GLY A 110 13.21 5.27 -2.11
C GLY A 110 11.83 5.66 -2.66
N ASN A 111 11.04 6.40 -1.87
CA ASN A 111 9.77 6.99 -2.27
C ASN A 111 8.73 5.98 -2.81
N SER A 112 8.56 4.87 -2.11
CA SER A 112 7.56 3.87 -2.49
C SER A 112 6.68 3.45 -1.32
N ILE A 113 5.42 3.15 -1.63
CA ILE A 113 4.47 2.48 -0.75
C ILE A 113 4.03 1.19 -1.40
N VAL A 114 4.06 0.11 -0.63
CA VAL A 114 3.58 -1.20 -1.05
C VAL A 114 2.35 -1.56 -0.24
N MET A 115 1.29 -2.02 -0.91
CA MET A 115 0.13 -2.62 -0.25
C MET A 115 -0.09 -4.05 -0.75
N ARG A 116 -0.34 -4.98 0.16
CA ARG A 116 -0.64 -6.37 -0.18
C ARG A 116 -1.62 -6.97 0.80
N LYS A 117 -2.49 -7.85 0.30
CA LYS A 117 -3.30 -8.71 1.17
C LYS A 117 -2.50 -9.94 1.53
N MET A 118 -2.51 -10.30 2.80
CA MET A 118 -1.86 -11.50 3.29
C MET A 118 -2.71 -12.16 4.36
N LEU A 119 -2.59 -13.48 4.49
CA LEU A 119 -3.22 -14.20 5.59
C LEU A 119 -2.69 -13.66 6.92
N THR A 120 -3.57 -13.45 7.89
CA THR A 120 -3.22 -12.89 9.21
C THR A 120 -2.14 -13.71 9.91
N ARG A 121 -2.13 -15.03 9.75
CA ARG A 121 -1.05 -15.89 10.30
C ARG A 121 0.35 -15.56 9.73
N ASN A 122 0.42 -15.07 8.50
CA ASN A 122 1.70 -14.69 7.87
C ASN A 122 2.20 -13.32 8.38
N VAL A 123 1.32 -12.50 8.96
CA VAL A 123 1.70 -11.22 9.58
C VAL A 123 2.57 -11.46 10.81
N GLN A 124 2.21 -12.44 11.64
CA GLN A 124 2.98 -12.79 12.85
C GLN A 124 4.42 -13.20 12.50
N VAL A 125 4.60 -13.99 11.45
CA VAL A 125 5.93 -14.42 10.98
C VAL A 125 6.76 -13.20 10.53
N GLN A 126 6.15 -12.29 9.79
CA GLN A 126 6.86 -11.14 9.25
C GLN A 126 7.23 -10.11 10.33
N ILE A 127 6.37 -9.96 11.34
CA ILE A 127 6.64 -9.18 12.54
C ILE A 127 7.87 -9.71 13.26
N LEU A 128 7.97 -11.04 13.45
CA LEU A 128 9.10 -11.66 14.14
C LEU A 128 10.43 -11.43 13.41
N PHE A 129 10.46 -11.60 12.08
CA PHE A 129 11.66 -11.32 11.29
C PHE A 129 12.12 -9.86 11.37
N ASN A 130 11.18 -8.92 11.43
CA ASN A 130 11.52 -7.51 11.54
C ASN A 130 12.05 -7.12 12.93
N GLN A 131 11.87 -7.95 13.96
CA GLN A 131 12.44 -7.72 15.30
C GLN A 131 13.85 -8.29 15.47
N GLU A 132 14.26 -9.27 14.66
CA GLU A 132 15.58 -9.93 14.77
C GLU A 132 16.73 -9.20 14.04
N HIS A 133 16.44 -8.12 13.31
CA HIS A 133 17.43 -7.34 12.54
C HIS A 133 17.83 -6.02 13.21
N PHE A 134 17.60 -5.87 14.52
CA PHE A 134 18.04 -4.74 15.34
C PHE A 134 19.09 -5.16 16.38
#